data_AF-A0A562PFG8-F1
#
_entry.id   AF-A0A562PFG8-F1
#
_cell.length_a   1.000
_cell.length_b   1.000
_cell.length_c   1.000
_cell.angle_alpha   90.00
_cell.angle_beta   90.00
_cell.angle_gamma   90.00
#
_symmetry.space_group_name_H-M   'P 1'
#
loop_
_entity.id
_entity.type
_entity.pdbx_description
1 polymer ?
#
loop_
_entity_poly.entity_id
_entity_poly.type
_entity_poly.pdbx_seq_one_letter_code
_entity_poly.pdbx_strand_id
1 'polypeptide(L)'
;MQKIVGDRLRPEDKTDPFGVEEARVQLRSAYAIIEQDMQSRTWAICEAFTMADCAAAPALFYANKVEPFGDKYPAVRRYHDRLLRRPSVARVIEEAQPYFKLFPYNNG
;
A
#
# COMPACT_ATOMS: atom_id res chain seq x y z
N MET A 1 0.01 -1.57 -8.17
CA MET A 1 -0.72 -2.64 -7.45
C MET A 1 -1.77 -3.38 -8.30
N GLN A 2 -2.69 -2.70 -9.01
CA GLN A 2 -3.79 -3.38 -9.70
C GLN A 2 -3.33 -4.46 -10.69
N LYS A 3 -2.30 -4.19 -11.50
CA LYS A 3 -1.69 -5.16 -12.41
C LYS A 3 -1.21 -6.42 -11.69
N ILE A 4 -0.55 -6.28 -10.54
CA ILE A 4 -0.04 -7.39 -9.71
C ILE A 4 -1.20 -8.25 -9.21
N VAL A 5 -2.23 -7.61 -8.63
CA VAL A 5 -3.42 -8.31 -8.11
C VAL A 5 -4.20 -8.99 -9.23
N GLY A 6 -4.42 -8.29 -10.34
CA GLY A 6 -5.15 -8.80 -11.47
C GLY A 6 -4.45 -9.98 -12.15
N ASP A 7 -3.12 -9.98 -12.22
CA ASP A 7 -2.35 -11.07 -12.80
C ASP A 7 -2.51 -12.38 -12.00
N ARG A 8 -2.57 -12.29 -10.66
CA ARG A 8 -2.82 -13.43 -9.76
C ARG A 8 -4.18 -14.11 -9.99
N LEU A 9 -5.14 -13.41 -10.60
CA LEU A 9 -6.46 -13.93 -10.92
C LEU A 9 -6.55 -14.55 -12.33
N ARG A 10 -5.49 -14.45 -13.13
CA ARG A 10 -5.48 -14.99 -14.49
C ARG A 10 -5.23 -16.51 -14.48
N PRO A 11 -5.67 -17.23 -15.51
CA PRO A 11 -5.19 -18.59 -15.79
C PRO A 11 -3.66 -18.64 -15.86
N GLU A 12 -3.06 -19.75 -15.43
CA GLU A 12 -1.60 -19.88 -15.30
C GLU A 12 -0.85 -19.60 -16.63
N ASP A 13 -1.44 -19.98 -17.75
CA ASP A 13 -0.92 -19.79 -19.11
C ASP A 13 -1.13 -18.37 -19.68
N LYS A 14 -1.80 -17.48 -18.93
CA LYS A 14 -2.15 -16.12 -19.36
C LYS A 14 -1.60 -15.03 -18.43
N THR A 15 -0.64 -15.38 -17.58
CA THR A 15 0.06 -14.42 -16.72
C THR A 15 0.94 -13.47 -17.54
N ASP A 16 1.23 -12.30 -16.98
CA ASP A 16 2.09 -11.27 -17.57
C ASP A 16 3.20 -10.88 -16.57
N PRO A 17 4.26 -11.72 -16.46
CA PRO A 17 5.35 -11.48 -15.52
C PRO A 17 6.07 -10.14 -15.76
N PHE A 18 6.19 -9.72 -17.02
CA PHE A 18 6.86 -8.48 -17.38
C PHE A 18 6.07 -7.27 -16.86
N GLY A 19 4.77 -7.20 -17.16
CA GLY A 19 3.92 -6.12 -16.68
C GLY A 19 3.76 -6.11 -15.16
N VAL A 20 3.83 -7.29 -14.50
CA VAL A 20 3.89 -7.39 -13.04
C VAL A 20 5.15 -6.73 -12.51
N GLU A 21 6.32 -7.00 -13.09
CA GLU A 21 7.58 -6.38 -12.64
C GLU A 21 7.59 -4.87 -12.88
N GLU A 22 7.09 -4.39 -14.02
CA GLU A 22 6.93 -2.95 -14.26
C GLU A 22 6.06 -2.29 -13.17
N ALA A 23 4.96 -2.94 -12.79
CA ALA A 23 4.09 -2.44 -11.73
C ALA A 23 4.75 -2.45 -10.35
N ARG A 24 5.66 -3.40 -10.08
CA ARG A 24 6.47 -3.43 -8.84
C ARG A 24 7.50 -2.32 -8.82
N VAL A 25 8.21 -2.10 -9.93
CA VAL A 25 9.13 -0.97 -10.09
C VAL A 25 8.41 0.36 -9.83
N GLN A 26 7.22 0.56 -10.41
CA GLN A 26 6.42 1.76 -10.17
C GLN A 26 6.05 1.97 -8.70
N LEU A 27 5.68 0.89 -7.98
CA LEU A 27 5.42 0.97 -6.53
C LEU A 27 6.68 1.39 -5.76
N ARG A 28 7.84 0.77 -6.06
CA ARG A 28 9.12 1.14 -5.42
C ARG A 28 9.52 2.59 -5.69
N SER A 29 9.28 3.11 -6.90
CA SER A 29 9.50 4.51 -7.22
C SER A 29 8.58 5.44 -6.43
N ALA A 30 7.29 5.10 -6.31
CA ALA A 30 6.35 5.85 -5.48
C ALA A 30 6.77 5.84 -4.01
N TYR A 31 7.24 4.71 -3.48
CA TYR A 31 7.77 4.62 -2.12
C TYR A 31 9.00 5.51 -1.93
N ALA A 32 9.91 5.57 -2.90
CA ALA A 32 11.08 6.45 -2.80
C ALA A 32 10.69 7.93 -2.69
N ILE A 33 9.66 8.37 -3.41
CA ILE A 33 9.13 9.74 -3.32
C ILE A 33 8.53 9.99 -1.93
N ILE A 34 7.64 9.10 -1.47
CA ILE A 34 6.99 9.23 -0.16
C ILE A 34 8.02 9.15 0.98
N GLU A 35 9.04 8.30 0.85
CA GLU A 35 10.13 8.17 1.82
C GLU A 35 10.83 9.51 2.02
N GLN A 36 11.17 10.21 0.94
CA GLN A 36 11.80 11.52 1.01
C GLN A 36 10.90 12.55 1.71
N ASP A 37 9.62 12.63 1.33
CA ASP A 37 8.68 13.59 1.93
C ASP A 37 8.41 13.31 3.41
N MET A 38 8.28 12.04 3.80
CA MET A 38 7.93 11.61 5.16
C MET A 38 9.12 11.62 6.13
N GLN A 39 10.33 11.96 5.67
CA GLN A 39 11.47 12.17 6.57
C GLN A 39 11.21 13.32 7.55
N SER A 40 10.56 14.40 7.09
CA SER A 40 10.32 15.59 7.90
C SER A 40 8.84 15.88 8.19
N ARG A 41 7.91 15.19 7.51
CA ARG A 41 6.47 15.46 7.64
C ARG A 41 5.75 14.47 8.55
N THR A 42 4.78 14.98 9.30
CA THR A 42 3.85 14.18 10.11
C THR A 42 2.78 13.52 9.22
N TRP A 43 2.12 14.31 8.37
CA TRP A 43 1.10 13.89 7.40
C TRP A 43 1.49 14.32 5.99
N ALA A 44 0.76 13.85 4.97
CA ALA A 44 1.06 14.15 3.58
C ALA A 44 1.18 15.68 3.32
N ILE A 45 0.31 16.47 3.97
CA ILE A 45 0.31 17.93 3.92
C ILE A 45 0.57 18.49 5.33
N CYS A 46 1.85 18.65 5.68
CA CYS A 46 2.32 19.24 6.93
C CYS A 46 1.78 18.54 8.20
N GLU A 47 1.20 19.29 9.13
CA GLU A 47 0.88 18.81 10.49
C GLU A 47 -0.54 18.28 10.67
N ALA A 48 -1.43 18.50 9.70
CA ALA A 48 -2.83 18.07 9.80
C ALA A 48 -3.13 16.88 8.89
N PHE A 49 -3.99 15.98 9.36
CA PHE A 49 -4.53 14.91 8.53
C PHE A 49 -5.54 15.49 7.53
N THR A 50 -5.38 15.16 6.26
CA THR A 50 -6.16 15.74 5.15
C THR A 50 -6.70 14.66 4.20
N MET A 51 -7.35 15.10 3.12
CA MET A 51 -7.79 14.21 2.05
C MET A 51 -6.64 13.45 1.37
N ALA A 52 -5.42 14.02 1.38
CA ALA A 52 -4.24 13.32 0.86
C ALA A 52 -3.94 12.05 1.68
N ASP A 53 -4.08 12.11 3.01
CA ASP A 53 -3.85 10.97 3.90
C ASP A 53 -4.96 9.92 3.79
N CYS A 54 -6.21 10.37 3.62
CA CYS A 54 -7.33 9.48 3.30
C CYS A 54 -7.09 8.69 2.00
N ALA A 55 -6.54 9.34 0.98
CA ALA A 55 -6.21 8.68 -0.29
C ALA A 55 -5.01 7.72 -0.15
N ALA A 56 -4.00 8.12 0.65
CA ALA A 56 -2.81 7.31 0.87
C ALA A 56 -3.08 6.04 1.69
N ALA A 57 -3.98 6.09 2.67
CA ALA A 57 -4.25 4.98 3.59
C ALA A 57 -4.57 3.63 2.88
N PRO A 58 -5.62 3.51 2.05
CA PRO A 58 -5.90 2.24 1.37
C PRO A 58 -4.83 1.90 0.32
N ALA A 59 -4.26 2.90 -0.35
CA ALA A 59 -3.22 2.68 -1.35
C ALA A 59 -1.99 2.02 -0.72
N LEU A 60 -1.48 2.57 0.38
CA LEU A 60 -0.31 2.03 1.09
C LEU A 60 -0.61 0.69 1.78
N PHE A 61 -1.81 0.51 2.33
CA PHE A 61 -2.20 -0.76 2.96
C PHE A 61 -2.08 -1.94 1.99
N TYR A 62 -2.67 -1.82 0.80
CA TYR A 62 -2.61 -2.88 -0.20
C TYR A 62 -1.27 -2.93 -0.93
N ALA A 63 -0.63 -1.79 -1.18
CA ALA A 63 0.69 -1.76 -1.79
C ALA A 63 1.70 -2.54 -0.94
N ASN A 64 1.69 -2.38 0.39
CA ASN A 64 2.56 -3.14 1.30
C ASN A 64 2.28 -4.65 1.31
N LYS A 65 1.03 -5.08 1.06
CA LYS A 65 0.70 -6.51 0.94
C LYS A 65 1.29 -7.15 -0.32
N VAL A 66 1.33 -6.42 -1.43
CA VAL A 66 1.82 -6.96 -2.71
C VAL A 66 3.30 -6.69 -2.95
N GLU A 67 3.82 -5.58 -2.44
CA GLU A 67 5.22 -5.15 -2.50
C GLU A 67 5.58 -4.56 -1.13
N PRO A 68 6.08 -5.39 -0.19
CA PRO A 68 6.42 -4.95 1.15
C PRO A 68 7.46 -3.82 1.17
N PHE A 69 7.31 -2.87 2.08
CA PHE A 69 8.25 -1.76 2.21
C PHE A 69 9.69 -2.23 2.56
N GLY A 70 9.81 -3.35 3.27
CA GLY A 70 11.09 -3.84 3.80
C GLY A 70 11.77 -2.82 4.73
N ASP A 71 13.08 -2.93 4.86
CA ASP A 71 13.89 -2.00 5.67
C ASP A 71 14.35 -0.77 4.87
N LYS A 72 14.08 -0.77 3.55
CA LYS A 72 14.50 0.29 2.64
C LYS A 72 13.69 1.58 2.77
N TYR A 73 12.44 1.50 3.23
CA TYR A 73 11.52 2.66 3.33
C TYR A 73 10.99 2.84 4.76
N PRO A 74 11.85 3.19 5.73
CA PRO A 74 11.46 3.32 7.14
C PRO A 74 10.52 4.51 7.40
N ALA A 75 10.64 5.62 6.69
CA ALA A 75 9.72 6.76 6.84
C ALA A 75 8.32 6.43 6.28
N VAL A 76 8.24 5.75 5.13
CA VAL A 76 6.98 5.22 4.58
C VAL A 76 6.31 4.28 5.58
N ARG A 77 7.07 3.37 6.19
CA ARG A 77 6.55 2.46 7.22
C ARG A 77 5.98 3.23 8.42
N ARG A 78 6.73 4.19 8.97
CA ARG A 78 6.23 5.02 10.09
C ARG A 78 4.95 5.79 9.72
N TYR A 79 4.87 6.31 8.50
CA TYR A 79 3.69 7.00 7.99
C TYR A 79 2.49 6.06 7.85
N HIS A 80 2.68 4.91 7.21
CA HIS A 80 1.68 3.86 7.11
C HIS A 80 1.16 3.43 8.49
N ASP A 81 2.05 3.20 9.46
CA ASP A 81 1.64 2.81 10.82
C ASP A 81 0.82 3.91 11.52
N ARG A 82 1.12 5.19 11.28
CA ARG A 82 0.28 6.30 11.77
C ARG A 82 -1.10 6.29 11.13
N LEU A 83 -1.18 6.06 9.82
CA LEU A 83 -2.46 5.94 9.10
C LEU A 83 -3.31 4.81 9.68
N LEU A 84 -2.73 3.62 9.89
CA LEU A 84 -3.45 2.46 10.43
C LEU A 84 -3.94 2.65 11.88
N ARG A 85 -3.22 3.43 12.70
CA ARG A 85 -3.63 3.72 14.08
C ARG A 85 -4.74 4.75 14.18
N ARG A 86 -5.06 5.48 13.11
CA ARG A 86 -6.14 6.46 13.13
C ARG A 86 -7.49 5.75 13.32
N PRO A 87 -8.35 6.16 14.28
CA PRO A 87 -9.61 5.46 14.58
C PRO A 87 -10.51 5.21 13.37
N SER A 88 -10.61 6.18 12.46
CA SER A 88 -11.42 6.03 11.23
C SER A 88 -10.88 4.97 10.28
N VAL A 89 -9.56 4.81 10.18
CA VAL A 89 -8.92 3.82 9.30
C VAL A 89 -8.95 2.44 9.96
N ALA A 90 -8.63 2.37 11.26
CA ALA A 90 -8.70 1.13 12.03
C ALA A 90 -10.10 0.49 11.95
N ARG A 91 -11.15 1.30 12.14
CA ARG A 91 -12.55 0.85 12.01
C ARG A 91 -12.84 0.26 10.62
N VAL A 92 -12.41 0.93 9.54
CA VAL A 92 -12.62 0.43 8.17
C VAL A 92 -11.91 -0.91 7.96
N ILE A 93 -10.71 -1.08 8.50
CA ILE A 93 -9.95 -2.33 8.38
C ILE A 93 -10.62 -3.46 9.17
N GLU A 94 -11.09 -3.18 10.38
CA GLU A 94 -11.85 -4.11 11.22
C GLU A 94 -13.13 -4.58 10.49
N GLU A 95 -13.93 -3.64 10.01
CA GLU A 95 -15.16 -3.94 9.26
C GLU A 95 -14.88 -4.69 7.94
N ALA A 96 -13.69 -4.52 7.35
CA ALA A 96 -13.29 -5.19 6.11
C ALA A 96 -12.75 -6.62 6.32
N GLN A 97 -12.41 -7.04 7.55
CA GLN A 97 -11.80 -8.34 7.83
C GLN A 97 -12.53 -9.55 7.20
N PRO A 98 -13.88 -9.64 7.25
CA PRO A 98 -14.61 -10.77 6.66
C PRO A 98 -14.38 -10.93 5.14
N TYR A 99 -13.99 -9.86 4.46
CA TYR A 99 -13.77 -9.82 3.02
C TYR A 99 -12.32 -10.06 2.63
N PHE A 100 -11.36 -10.05 3.57
CA PHE A 100 -9.95 -10.24 3.24
C PHE A 100 -9.64 -11.61 2.61
N LYS A 101 -10.47 -12.63 2.87
CA LYS A 101 -10.42 -13.92 2.17
C LYS A 101 -10.62 -13.83 0.66
N LEU A 102 -11.21 -12.74 0.16
CA LEU A 102 -11.41 -12.48 -1.26
C LEU A 102 -10.18 -11.82 -1.90
N PHE A 103 -9.23 -11.34 -1.10
CA PHE A 103 -8.03 -10.69 -1.60
C PHE A 103 -6.93 -11.73 -1.93
N PRO A 104 -6.44 -11.81 -3.19
CA PRO A 104 -5.54 -12.89 -3.62
C PRO A 104 -4.17 -12.94 -2.93
N TYR A 105 -3.79 -11.87 -2.24
CA TYR A 105 -2.53 -11.74 -1.50
C TYR A 105 -2.74 -11.67 0.02
N ASN A 106 -3.88 -12.15 0.54
CA ASN A 106 -4.14 -12.12 1.98
C ASN A 106 -3.51 -13.30 2.76
N ASN A 107 -3.10 -14.36 2.05
CA ASN A 107 -2.52 -15.58 2.64
C ASN A 107 -1.03 -15.72 2.28
N GLY A 108 -0.32 -14.61 2.11
CA GLY A 108 1.12 -14.54 1.84
C GLY A 108 1.84 -13.78 2.93
#